data_AF-A0A957AV29-F1
#
_entry.id   AF-A0A957AV29-F1
#
_cell.length_a   1.000
_cell.length_b   1.000
_cell.length_c   1.000
_cell.angle_alpha   90.00
_cell.angle_beta   90.00
_cell.angle_gamma   90.00
#
_symmetry.space_group_name_H-M   'P 1'
#
loop_
_entity.id
_entity.type
_entity.pdbx_description
1 polymer ?
#
loop_
_entity_poly.entity_id
_entity_poly.type
_entity_poly.pdbx_seq_one_letter_code
_entity_poly.pdbx_strand_id
1 'polypeptide(L)'
;MSVELNWREGEESGDVAWGELDASTAPEPARTIVRGARSRPKRSRTALPFLLAVLAGILIGSAALAAFLVVRTNQSSELARQDIEAALALLLDAQANGDVSGYAELLDPNEEVWRSRRIAGLRRTTDAPVQTNVESVRLQGDLALAELTGTAADGGEVATRTAFFRFHNGRWLLTAPVAEQFGAQLQQSS
;
A
#
# COMPACT_ATOMS: atom_id res chain seq x y z
N MET A 1 -20.03 28.49 -11.88
CA MET A 1 -21.18 28.38 -10.95
C MET A 1 -20.63 27.74 -9.68
N SER A 2 -20.33 28.57 -8.69
CA SER A 2 -19.68 28.20 -7.44
C SER A 2 -20.56 28.72 -6.30
N VAL A 3 -20.74 27.92 -5.25
CA VAL A 3 -21.41 28.35 -4.03
C VAL A 3 -20.53 27.97 -2.85
N GLU A 4 -19.85 28.95 -2.29
CA GLU A 4 -19.20 28.92 -0.98
C GLU A 4 -20.24 29.32 0.08
N LEU A 5 -20.41 28.51 1.12
CA LEU A 5 -21.27 28.85 2.26
C LEU A 5 -20.38 29.25 3.44
N ASN A 6 -20.32 30.57 3.65
CA ASN A 6 -19.66 31.25 4.75
C ASN A 6 -20.71 31.50 5.85
N TRP A 7 -20.53 30.93 7.04
CA TRP A 7 -21.43 31.16 8.18
C TRP A 7 -20.79 32.15 9.15
N ARG A 8 -21.44 33.31 9.29
CA ARG A 8 -21.08 34.42 10.17
C ARG A 8 -22.11 34.52 11.30
N GLU A 9 -21.57 34.47 12.51
CA GLU A 9 -21.95 35.06 13.80
C GLU A 9 -23.25 35.88 13.93
N GLY A 10 -23.97 35.63 15.02
CA GLY A 10 -25.07 36.43 15.54
C GLY A 10 -25.01 36.58 17.07
N GLU A 11 -24.41 37.68 17.52
CA GLU A 11 -24.79 38.53 18.67
C GLU A 11 -26.30 38.87 18.56
N GLU A 12 -27.13 39.20 19.56
CA GLU A 12 -26.99 39.97 20.79
C GLU A 12 -28.37 39.96 21.52
N SER A 13 -28.35 40.28 22.83
CA SER A 13 -29.34 41.11 23.55
C SER A 13 -30.71 40.55 24.00
N GLY A 14 -31.06 40.85 25.27
CA GLY A 14 -32.42 40.77 25.78
C GLY A 14 -32.56 40.80 27.31
N ASP A 15 -32.30 41.96 27.93
CA ASP A 15 -32.62 42.29 29.33
C ASP A 15 -34.12 42.12 29.68
N VAL A 16 -34.42 41.69 30.91
CA VAL A 16 -35.72 41.96 31.58
C VAL A 16 -35.51 42.30 33.06
N ALA A 17 -36.24 43.34 33.47
CA ALA A 17 -36.14 44.19 34.65
C ALA A 17 -36.87 43.71 35.94
N TRP A 18 -36.29 44.13 37.07
CA TRP A 18 -36.80 44.65 38.36
C TRP A 18 -38.12 44.18 39.00
N GLY A 19 -38.03 43.88 40.31
CA GLY A 19 -39.12 43.88 41.28
C GLY A 19 -38.59 44.03 42.72
N GLU A 20 -39.07 45.06 43.42
CA GLU A 20 -38.66 45.60 44.73
C GLU A 20 -39.60 45.13 45.87
N LEU A 21 -39.27 45.47 47.13
CA LEU A 21 -39.99 45.32 48.45
C LEU A 21 -39.47 44.13 49.31
N ASP A 22 -39.17 44.22 50.61
CA ASP A 22 -39.45 45.20 51.67
C ASP A 22 -38.45 45.03 52.85
N ALA A 23 -38.32 46.05 53.70
CA ALA A 23 -37.49 46.07 54.90
C ALA A 23 -38.24 45.61 56.18
N SER A 24 -37.64 44.77 57.03
CA SER A 24 -37.99 44.68 58.47
C SER A 24 -36.94 43.95 59.35
N THR A 25 -36.28 44.74 60.20
CA THR A 25 -35.94 44.52 61.63
C THR A 25 -35.29 43.21 62.15
N ALA A 26 -33.95 43.27 62.38
CA ALA A 26 -33.07 42.79 63.50
C ALA A 26 -33.22 41.38 64.15
N PRO A 27 -32.22 40.81 64.89
CA PRO A 27 -30.84 41.23 65.24
C PRO A 27 -29.71 40.19 64.94
N GLU A 28 -28.45 40.60 65.11
CA GLU A 28 -27.22 39.76 65.12
C GLU A 28 -27.29 38.59 66.14
N PRO A 29 -26.58 37.44 65.95
CA PRO A 29 -25.13 37.40 66.22
C PRO A 29 -24.26 36.36 65.48
N ALA A 30 -22.96 36.67 65.47
CA ALA A 30 -21.81 35.76 65.59
C ALA A 30 -21.42 34.77 64.46
N ARG A 31 -20.18 34.98 63.99
CA ARG A 31 -19.16 33.98 63.59
C ARG A 31 -19.58 33.03 62.47
N THR A 32 -18.86 32.95 61.36
CA THR A 32 -17.60 32.21 61.30
C THR A 32 -16.94 32.49 59.94
N ILE A 33 -15.65 32.85 59.95
CA ILE A 33 -14.82 32.90 58.75
C ILE A 33 -14.65 31.46 58.26
N VAL A 34 -15.47 31.02 57.32
CA VAL A 34 -15.21 29.79 56.56
C VAL A 34 -14.19 30.15 55.49
N ARG A 35 -12.92 30.02 55.88
CA ARG A 35 -11.76 29.97 54.99
C ARG A 35 -12.04 28.94 53.90
N GLY A 36 -12.42 29.41 52.72
CA GLY A 36 -12.56 28.60 51.51
C GLY A 36 -11.26 27.85 51.27
N ALA A 37 -11.26 26.57 51.60
CA ALA A 37 -10.18 25.67 51.26
C ALA A 37 -10.09 25.62 49.74
N ARG A 38 -9.05 26.24 49.18
CA ARG A 38 -8.63 26.00 47.79
C ARG A 38 -8.49 24.49 47.62
N SER A 39 -9.40 23.88 46.87
CA SER A 39 -9.30 22.49 46.46
C SER A 39 -8.06 22.35 45.57
N ARG A 40 -6.94 21.97 46.19
CA ARG A 40 -5.76 21.44 45.48
C ARG A 40 -6.25 20.30 44.58
N PRO A 41 -5.97 20.29 43.27
CA PRO A 41 -6.24 19.11 42.46
C PRO A 41 -5.45 17.95 43.06
N LYS A 42 -6.19 16.95 43.56
CA LYS A 42 -5.64 15.73 44.14
C LYS A 42 -4.93 15.02 42.99
N ARG A 43 -3.60 15.17 42.92
CA ARG A 43 -2.72 14.56 41.92
C ARG A 43 -2.95 13.05 41.99
N SER A 44 -3.80 12.53 41.11
CA SER A 44 -4.20 11.13 41.10
C SER A 44 -2.97 10.31 40.74
N ARG A 45 -2.43 9.57 41.71
CA ARG A 45 -1.28 8.67 41.54
C ARG A 45 -1.63 7.46 40.64
N THR A 46 -2.89 7.30 40.25
CA THR A 46 -3.39 6.24 39.38
C THR A 46 -3.40 6.60 37.90
N ALA A 47 -3.27 7.89 37.53
CA ALA A 47 -3.24 8.31 36.13
C ALA A 47 -1.96 7.87 35.38
N LEU A 48 -0.83 7.80 36.09
CA LEU A 48 0.48 7.45 35.50
C LEU A 48 0.57 5.99 35.02
N PRO A 49 0.19 4.96 35.81
CA PRO A 49 0.22 3.58 35.32
C PRO A 49 -0.81 3.33 34.22
N PHE A 50 -1.95 4.03 34.22
CA PHE A 50 -2.94 3.92 33.14
C PHE A 50 -2.43 4.51 31.82
N LEU A 51 -1.79 5.69 31.86
CA LEU A 51 -1.15 6.28 30.69
C LEU A 51 -0.02 5.40 30.12
N LEU A 52 0.80 4.79 30.98
CA LEU A 52 1.84 3.84 30.57
C LEU A 52 1.24 2.57 29.94
N ALA A 53 0.15 2.03 30.50
CA ALA A 53 -0.54 0.88 29.93
C ALA A 53 -1.15 1.18 28.55
N VAL A 54 -1.74 2.37 28.38
CA VAL A 54 -2.27 2.82 27.07
C VAL A 54 -1.13 3.00 26.05
N LEU A 55 -0.03 3.64 26.43
CA LEU A 55 1.16 3.79 25.56
C LEU A 55 1.77 2.44 25.17
N ALA A 56 1.90 1.52 26.13
CA ALA A 56 2.37 0.16 25.87
C ALA A 56 1.42 -0.60 24.93
N GLY A 57 0.11 -0.47 25.11
CA GLY A 57 -0.90 -1.05 24.23
C GLY A 57 -0.82 -0.52 22.80
N ILE A 58 -0.61 0.79 22.63
CA ILE A 58 -0.43 1.40 21.30
C ILE A 58 0.85 0.90 20.62
N LEU A 59 1.97 0.81 21.35
CA LEU A 59 3.24 0.31 20.82
C LEU A 59 3.17 -1.16 20.42
N ILE A 60 2.51 -2.00 21.22
CA ILE A 60 2.33 -3.43 20.90
C ILE A 60 1.38 -3.58 19.71
N GLY A 61 0.28 -2.83 19.69
CA GLY A 61 -0.68 -2.85 18.58
C GLY A 61 -0.07 -2.38 17.26
N SER A 62 0.76 -1.33 17.26
CA SER A 62 1.44 -0.84 16.07
C SER A 62 2.53 -1.81 15.59
N ALA A 63 3.28 -2.43 16.49
CA ALA A 63 4.26 -3.46 16.15
C ALA A 63 3.59 -4.71 15.55
N ALA A 64 2.46 -5.15 16.10
CA ALA A 64 1.68 -6.26 15.56
C ALA A 64 1.10 -5.94 14.17
N LEU A 65 0.60 -4.70 13.98
CA LEU A 65 0.12 -4.25 12.68
C LEU A 65 1.25 -4.18 11.64
N ALA A 66 2.41 -3.65 12.02
CA ALA A 66 3.60 -3.62 11.16
C ALA A 66 4.04 -5.03 10.78
N ALA A 67 4.12 -5.96 11.74
CA ALA A 67 4.46 -7.36 11.48
C ALA A 67 3.44 -8.04 10.57
N PHE A 68 2.13 -7.82 10.78
CA PHE A 68 1.07 -8.36 9.94
C PHE A 68 1.14 -7.83 8.50
N LEU A 69 1.39 -6.53 8.33
CA LEU A 69 1.58 -5.92 7.01
C LEU A 69 2.79 -6.51 6.29
N VAL A 70 3.92 -6.70 6.99
CA VAL A 70 5.14 -7.33 6.44
C VAL A 70 4.89 -8.78 6.00
N VAL A 71 4.18 -9.57 6.82
CA VAL A 71 3.83 -10.96 6.46
C VAL A 71 2.92 -10.99 5.23
N ARG A 72 1.92 -10.11 5.17
CA ARG A 72 0.99 -10.04 4.05
C ARG A 72 1.68 -9.62 2.74
N THR A 73 2.60 -8.67 2.80
CA THR A 73 3.37 -8.23 1.63
C THR A 73 4.35 -9.30 1.14
N ASN A 74 4.95 -10.08 2.04
CA ASN A 74 5.84 -11.18 1.65
C ASN A 74 5.06 -12.33 1.00
N GLN A 75 3.86 -12.65 1.51
CA GLN A 75 3.02 -13.68 0.90
C GLN A 75 2.56 -13.31 -0.52
N SER A 76 2.27 -12.02 -0.78
CA SER A 76 1.89 -11.59 -2.13
C SER A 76 3.03 -11.73 -3.14
N SER A 77 4.27 -11.49 -2.74
CA SER A 77 5.43 -11.61 -3.63
C SER A 77 5.75 -13.06 -3.98
N GLU A 78 5.66 -13.98 -3.00
CA GLU A 78 5.87 -15.41 -3.26
C GLU A 78 4.77 -16.01 -4.14
N LEU A 79 3.50 -15.66 -3.89
CA LEU A 79 2.40 -16.08 -4.76
C LEU A 79 2.56 -15.53 -6.18
N ALA A 80 2.88 -14.24 -6.32
CA ALA A 80 3.14 -13.67 -7.62
C ALA A 80 4.34 -14.31 -8.32
N ARG A 81 5.39 -14.68 -7.58
CA ARG A 81 6.54 -15.42 -8.13
C ARG A 81 6.10 -16.76 -8.71
N GLN A 82 5.33 -17.55 -7.96
CA GLN A 82 4.81 -18.84 -8.44
C GLN A 82 3.93 -18.68 -9.68
N ASP A 83 3.03 -17.68 -9.68
CA ASP A 83 2.16 -17.44 -10.83
C ASP A 83 2.94 -16.94 -12.06
N ILE A 84 3.98 -16.12 -11.87
CA ILE A 84 4.87 -15.66 -12.94
C ILE A 84 5.74 -16.81 -13.46
N GLU A 85 6.26 -17.68 -12.59
CA GLU A 85 6.96 -18.89 -13.00
C GLU A 85 6.07 -19.77 -13.88
N ALA A 86 4.81 -19.98 -13.48
CA ALA A 86 3.85 -20.73 -14.27
C ALA A 86 3.54 -20.05 -15.63
N ALA A 87 3.33 -18.73 -15.64
CA ALA A 87 3.11 -17.97 -16.86
C ALA A 87 4.33 -18.02 -17.81
N LEU A 88 5.54 -17.94 -17.26
CA LEU A 88 6.79 -18.03 -18.00
C LEU A 88 6.99 -19.45 -18.58
N ALA A 89 6.70 -20.49 -17.81
CA ALA A 89 6.77 -21.86 -18.30
C ALA A 89 5.85 -22.08 -19.51
N LEU A 90 4.61 -21.57 -19.46
CA LEU A 90 3.68 -21.62 -20.58
C LEU A 90 4.18 -20.82 -21.79
N LEU A 91 4.80 -19.65 -21.56
CA LEU A 91 5.39 -18.85 -22.64
C LEU A 91 6.53 -19.57 -23.35
N LEU A 92 7.41 -20.20 -22.58
CA LEU A 92 8.56 -20.94 -23.10
C LEU A 92 8.11 -22.22 -23.83
N ASP A 93 7.11 -22.92 -23.30
CA ASP A 93 6.52 -24.09 -23.97
C ASP A 93 5.84 -23.70 -25.30
N ALA A 94 5.00 -22.66 -25.29
CA ALA A 94 4.38 -22.16 -26.52
C ALA A 94 5.43 -21.69 -27.53
N GLN A 95 6.52 -21.08 -27.06
CA GLN A 95 7.63 -20.67 -27.92
C GLN A 95 8.39 -21.88 -28.51
N ALA A 96 8.71 -22.88 -27.70
CA ALA A 96 9.43 -24.08 -28.14
C ALA A 96 8.61 -24.91 -29.13
N ASN A 97 7.29 -24.97 -28.94
CA ASN A 97 6.37 -25.69 -29.82
C ASN A 97 5.92 -24.87 -31.05
N GLY A 98 6.30 -23.59 -31.14
CA GLY A 98 5.85 -22.68 -32.19
C GLY A 98 4.35 -22.40 -32.15
N ASP A 99 3.69 -22.57 -31.00
CA ASP A 99 2.27 -22.26 -30.81
C ASP A 99 2.06 -20.75 -30.75
N VAL A 100 1.83 -20.17 -31.93
CA VAL A 100 1.58 -18.74 -32.08
C VAL A 100 0.33 -18.28 -31.32
N SER A 101 -0.71 -19.11 -31.25
CA SER A 101 -1.99 -18.71 -30.64
C SER A 101 -1.85 -18.71 -29.11
N GLY A 102 -1.34 -19.80 -28.53
CA GLY A 102 -1.07 -19.88 -27.09
C GLY A 102 -0.06 -18.83 -26.64
N TYR A 103 1.01 -18.60 -27.43
CA TYR A 103 1.97 -17.54 -27.15
C TYR A 103 1.30 -16.16 -27.15
N ALA A 104 0.45 -15.87 -28.15
CA ALA A 104 -0.24 -14.59 -28.23
C ALA A 104 -1.17 -14.34 -27.04
N GLU A 105 -1.82 -15.35 -26.48
CA GLU A 105 -2.70 -15.23 -25.30
C GLU A 105 -1.95 -14.90 -24.01
N LEU A 106 -0.64 -15.20 -23.96
CA LEU A 106 0.23 -14.91 -22.81
C LEU A 106 0.88 -13.52 -22.88
N LEU A 107 0.59 -12.75 -23.93
CA LEU A 107 1.04 -11.37 -24.10
C LEU A 107 -0.06 -10.38 -23.70
N ASP A 108 0.35 -9.24 -23.14
CA ASP A 108 -0.56 -8.16 -22.73
C ASP A 108 -1.40 -7.67 -23.93
N PRO A 109 -2.73 -7.76 -23.87
CA PRO A 109 -3.60 -7.34 -24.97
C PRO A 109 -3.61 -5.82 -25.17
N ASN A 110 -3.20 -5.03 -24.18
CA ASN A 110 -3.19 -3.57 -24.28
C ASN A 110 -2.00 -3.04 -25.10
N GLU A 111 -1.00 -3.89 -25.37
CA GLU A 111 0.25 -3.53 -26.04
C GLU A 111 0.31 -4.09 -27.48
N GLU A 112 -0.67 -3.75 -28.32
CA GLU A 112 -0.89 -4.38 -29.63
C GLU A 112 0.33 -4.34 -30.56
N VAL A 113 1.03 -3.19 -30.62
CA VAL A 113 2.21 -3.01 -31.47
C VAL A 113 3.37 -3.89 -30.98
N TRP A 114 3.63 -3.90 -29.68
CA TRP A 114 4.69 -4.70 -29.08
C TRP A 114 4.38 -6.21 -29.18
N ARG A 115 3.13 -6.59 -28.91
CA ARG A 115 2.61 -7.95 -29.07
C ARG A 115 2.81 -8.47 -30.48
N SER A 116 2.44 -7.68 -31.49
CA SER A 116 2.60 -8.02 -32.91
C SER A 116 4.07 -8.25 -33.28
N ARG A 117 4.99 -7.39 -32.78
CA ARG A 117 6.44 -7.56 -33.00
C ARG A 117 6.96 -8.85 -32.35
N ARG A 118 6.53 -9.17 -31.13
CA ARG A 118 6.90 -10.41 -30.44
C ARG A 118 6.44 -11.65 -31.19
N ILE A 119 5.18 -11.68 -31.62
CA ILE A 119 4.62 -12.78 -32.41
C ILE A 119 5.34 -12.95 -33.75
N ALA A 120 5.65 -11.86 -34.44
CA ALA A 120 6.42 -11.91 -35.68
C ALA A 120 7.85 -12.42 -35.46
N GLY A 121 8.46 -12.08 -34.31
CA GLY A 121 9.75 -12.60 -33.88
C GLY A 121 9.72 -14.10 -33.62
N LEU A 122 8.69 -14.62 -32.93
CA LEU A 122 8.52 -16.04 -32.65
C LEU A 122 8.62 -16.89 -33.94
N ARG A 123 7.97 -16.46 -35.01
CA ARG A 123 7.98 -17.16 -36.32
C ARG A 123 9.37 -17.24 -36.97
N ARG A 124 10.36 -16.48 -36.48
CA ARG A 124 11.71 -16.35 -37.04
C ARG A 124 12.81 -16.98 -36.19
N THR A 125 12.50 -17.43 -34.96
CA THR A 125 13.52 -17.93 -34.03
C THR A 125 13.23 -19.37 -33.63
N THR A 126 14.22 -20.25 -33.81
CA THR A 126 14.21 -21.65 -33.35
C THR A 126 14.92 -21.82 -32.00
N ASP A 127 15.65 -20.80 -31.55
CA ASP A 127 16.47 -20.85 -30.33
C ASP A 127 15.70 -20.28 -29.14
N ALA A 128 14.81 -21.10 -28.58
CA ALA A 128 14.24 -20.85 -27.27
C ALA A 128 15.29 -21.15 -26.18
N PRO A 129 15.42 -20.33 -25.12
CA PRO A 129 16.26 -20.70 -23.98
C PRO A 129 15.76 -22.00 -23.35
N VAL A 130 16.67 -22.89 -22.96
CA VAL A 130 16.35 -24.25 -22.51
C VAL A 130 15.89 -24.27 -21.05
N GLN A 131 16.40 -23.37 -20.23
CA GLN A 131 15.96 -23.18 -18.85
C GLN A 131 15.90 -21.69 -18.51
N THR A 132 14.86 -21.29 -17.81
CA THR A 132 14.74 -19.95 -17.25
C THR A 132 14.10 -20.05 -15.88
N ASN A 133 14.80 -19.56 -14.86
CA ASN A 133 14.32 -19.51 -13.48
C ASN A 133 14.01 -18.06 -13.10
N VAL A 134 12.98 -17.86 -12.29
CA VAL A 134 12.65 -16.56 -11.70
C VAL A 134 13.42 -16.41 -10.39
N GLU A 135 14.39 -15.50 -10.36
CA GLU A 135 15.22 -15.25 -9.18
C GLU A 135 14.48 -14.35 -8.19
N SER A 136 13.94 -13.23 -8.69
CA SER A 136 13.24 -12.24 -7.87
C SER A 136 12.04 -11.65 -8.61
N VAL A 137 11.03 -11.23 -7.84
CA VAL A 137 9.85 -10.52 -8.35
C VAL A 137 9.62 -9.27 -7.51
N ARG A 138 9.48 -8.14 -8.19
CA ARG A 138 9.09 -6.85 -7.61
C ARG A 138 7.72 -6.46 -8.13
N LEU A 139 6.77 -6.25 -7.22
CA LEU A 139 5.39 -5.87 -7.55
C LEU A 139 5.19 -4.36 -7.44
N GLN A 140 4.40 -3.82 -8.38
CA GLN A 140 3.97 -2.42 -8.40
C GLN A 140 2.57 -2.31 -9.01
N GLY A 141 1.55 -2.34 -8.15
CA GLY A 141 0.16 -2.33 -8.59
C GLY A 141 -0.18 -3.60 -9.38
N ASP A 142 -0.63 -3.43 -10.63
CA ASP A 142 -0.89 -4.52 -11.58
C ASP A 142 0.36 -4.94 -12.36
N LEU A 143 1.53 -4.37 -12.09
CA LEU A 143 2.77 -4.70 -12.77
C LEU A 143 3.72 -5.51 -11.89
N ALA A 144 4.51 -6.36 -12.53
CA ALA A 144 5.60 -7.09 -11.93
C ALA A 144 6.86 -7.00 -12.78
N LEU A 145 7.98 -6.82 -12.12
CA LEU A 145 9.30 -6.99 -12.69
C LEU A 145 9.87 -8.31 -12.19
N ALA A 146 10.24 -9.19 -13.10
CA ALA A 146 10.88 -10.46 -12.79
C ALA A 146 12.33 -10.45 -13.28
N GLU A 147 13.26 -10.80 -12.39
CA GLU A 147 14.64 -11.10 -12.75
C GLU A 147 14.73 -12.59 -13.07
N LEU A 148 15.19 -12.87 -14.29
CA LEU A 148 15.25 -14.19 -14.86
C LEU A 148 16.71 -14.59 -15.05
N THR A 149 17.06 -15.81 -14.67
CA THR A 149 18.35 -16.42 -15.02
C THR A 149 18.10 -17.60 -15.94
N GLY A 150 18.86 -17.70 -17.02
CA GLY A 150 18.69 -18.81 -17.95
C GLY A 150 19.97 -19.20 -18.66
N THR A 151 20.03 -20.46 -19.05
CA THR A 151 21.12 -21.00 -19.88
C THR A 151 20.67 -21.03 -21.34
N ALA A 152 21.57 -20.61 -22.22
CA ALA A 152 21.36 -20.75 -23.66
C ALA A 152 21.35 -22.23 -24.06
N ALA A 153 20.72 -22.53 -25.20
CA ALA A 153 20.51 -23.91 -25.65
C ALA A 153 21.80 -24.68 -25.97
N ASP A 154 22.91 -23.96 -26.18
CA ASP A 154 24.25 -24.47 -26.39
C ASP A 154 25.00 -24.78 -25.07
N GLY A 155 24.35 -24.60 -23.91
CA GLY A 155 24.99 -24.72 -22.60
C GLY A 155 25.94 -23.56 -22.28
N GLY A 156 25.82 -22.46 -23.01
CA GLY A 156 26.57 -21.23 -22.80
C GLY A 156 26.21 -20.48 -21.51
N GLU A 157 26.79 -19.29 -21.37
CA GLU A 157 26.73 -18.46 -20.16
C GLU A 157 25.32 -18.26 -19.59
N VAL A 158 25.23 -18.26 -18.26
CA VAL A 158 23.99 -17.93 -17.54
C VAL A 158 23.71 -16.44 -17.78
N ALA A 159 22.72 -16.15 -18.61
CA ALA A 159 22.29 -14.79 -18.88
C ALA A 159 21.22 -14.37 -17.88
N THR A 160 21.48 -13.28 -17.15
CA THR A 160 20.43 -12.60 -16.37
C THR A 160 19.66 -11.67 -17.30
N ARG A 161 18.33 -11.76 -17.28
CA ARG A 161 17.42 -10.95 -18.08
C ARG A 161 16.28 -10.43 -17.21
N THR A 162 15.78 -9.26 -17.51
CA THR A 162 14.59 -8.73 -16.86
C THR A 162 13.38 -8.90 -17.77
N ALA A 163 12.25 -9.34 -17.20
CA ALA A 163 10.97 -9.42 -17.86
C ALA A 163 9.91 -8.63 -17.08
N PHE A 164 8.94 -8.08 -17.81
CA PHE A 164 7.85 -7.31 -17.23
C PHE A 164 6.54 -8.07 -17.46
N PHE A 165 5.72 -8.12 -16.42
CA PHE A 165 4.42 -8.75 -16.46
C PHE A 165 3.34 -7.78 -16.00
N ARG A 166 2.14 -7.90 -16.55
CA ARG A 166 0.93 -7.22 -16.11
C ARG A 166 -0.10 -8.24 -15.67
N PHE A 167 -0.72 -8.01 -14.53
CA PHE A 167 -1.84 -8.80 -14.04
C PHE A 167 -3.12 -8.37 -14.74
N HIS A 168 -3.72 -9.28 -15.50
CA HIS A 168 -4.94 -9.01 -16.25
C HIS A 168 -5.86 -10.24 -16.20
N ASN A 169 -7.14 -10.04 -15.85
CA ASN A 169 -8.14 -11.11 -15.75
C ASN A 169 -7.69 -12.35 -14.95
N GLY A 170 -7.00 -12.13 -13.82
CA GLY A 170 -6.60 -13.23 -12.92
C GLY A 170 -5.31 -13.95 -13.32
N ARG A 171 -4.58 -13.46 -14.33
CA ARG A 171 -3.31 -14.06 -14.80
C ARG A 171 -2.24 -13.01 -15.06
N TRP A 172 -0.98 -13.39 -14.91
CA TRP A 172 0.16 -12.58 -15.33
C TRP A 172 0.41 -12.78 -16.83
N LEU A 173 0.53 -11.66 -17.54
CA LEU A 173 0.79 -11.61 -18.98
C LEU A 173 2.11 -10.86 -19.22
N LEU A 174 2.92 -11.32 -20.16
CA LEU A 174 4.15 -10.64 -20.52
C LEU A 174 3.81 -9.33 -21.22
N THR A 175 4.40 -8.23 -20.75
CA THR A 175 4.13 -6.87 -21.25
C THR A 175 5.40 -6.18 -21.73
N ALA A 176 5.21 -5.03 -22.37
CA ALA A 176 6.31 -4.21 -22.86
C ALA A 176 7.21 -3.73 -21.71
N PRO A 177 8.49 -3.39 -21.98
CA PRO A 177 9.37 -2.84 -20.96
C PRO A 177 8.80 -1.55 -20.35
N VAL A 178 8.59 -1.55 -19.04
CA VAL A 178 8.05 -0.41 -18.27
C VAL A 178 9.01 0.01 -17.15
N ALA A 179 10.31 0.00 -17.48
CA ALA A 179 11.41 0.26 -16.54
C ALA A 179 11.26 1.57 -15.75
N GLU A 180 10.69 2.61 -16.37
CA GLU A 180 10.47 3.91 -15.73
C GLU A 180 9.62 3.83 -14.46
N GLN A 181 8.68 2.88 -14.42
CA GLN A 181 7.76 2.72 -13.29
C GLN A 181 8.47 2.10 -12.08
N PHE A 182 9.42 1.21 -12.33
CA PHE A 182 10.21 0.51 -11.30
C PHE A 182 11.47 1.30 -10.85
N GLY A 183 11.66 2.50 -11.41
CA GLY A 183 12.83 3.36 -11.20
C GLY A 183 13.96 3.08 -12.19
N ALA A 184 14.73 4.12 -12.55
CA ALA A 184 15.80 4.12 -13.56
C ALA A 184 16.99 3.15 -13.31
N GLN A 185 16.91 2.25 -12.32
CA GLN A 185 17.99 1.33 -11.92
C GLN A 185 18.20 0.15 -12.87
N LEU A 186 17.35 -0.05 -13.89
CA LEU A 186 17.51 -1.14 -14.85
C LEU A 186 18.47 -0.83 -16.02
N GLN A 187 19.12 0.34 -16.02
CA GLN A 187 20.06 0.75 -17.08
C GLN A 187 21.53 0.32 -16.85
N GLN A 188 21.86 -0.48 -15.83
CA GLN A 188 23.26 -0.77 -15.49
C GLN A 188 23.75 -2.22 -15.71
N SER A 189 22.94 -3.12 -16.25
CA SER A 189 23.42 -4.47 -16.64
C SER A 189 23.33 -4.66 -18.16
N SER A 190 24.23 -4.00 -18.85
CA SER A 190 24.56 -4.23 -20.28
C SER A 190 25.96 -4.77 -20.41
#